data_AF-A0A654E909-F1
#
_entry.id   AF-A0A654E909-F1
#
_cell.length_a   1.000
_cell.length_b   1.000
_cell.length_c   1.000
_cell.angle_alpha   90.00
_cell.angle_beta   90.00
_cell.angle_gamma   90.00
#
_symmetry.space_group_name_H-M   'P 1'
#
loop_
_entity.id
_entity.type
_entity.pdbx_description
1 polymer ?
#
loop_
_entity_poly.entity_id
_entity_poly.type
_entity_poly.pdbx_seq_one_letter_code
_entity_poly.pdbx_strand_id
1 'polypeptide(L)'
;MYTYATTLLLMRENKKLAIAVAFHDLDIWVSDGMDYLSGSEQLARDYLKNSDFDYLPDEVAFFIKNHHKLWPIKGNIEAEAFRKADLIDLTSGFIRYNIPESIISETERTFPRENFTRMISSRALNHAIRHPLRPFPMIKW
;
A
#
# COMPACT_ATOMS: atom_id res chain seq x y z
N MET A 1 3.06 11.68 -1.68
CA MET A 1 1.60 11.82 -1.84
C MET A 1 1.05 10.44 -1.56
N TYR A 2 0.40 10.27 -0.43
CA TYR A 2 0.35 9.00 0.27
C TYR A 2 -1.12 8.55 0.44
N THR A 3 -1.29 7.24 0.38
CA THR A 3 -2.49 6.39 0.34
C THR A 3 -3.10 6.26 1.75
N TYR A 4 -4.07 7.11 2.15
CA TYR A 4 -4.37 7.30 3.60
C TYR A 4 -5.75 6.87 4.10
N ALA A 5 -6.78 6.83 3.25
CA ALA A 5 -8.14 6.98 3.76
C ALA A 5 -8.65 5.78 4.59
N THR A 6 -8.83 4.64 3.96
CA THR A 6 -9.34 3.42 4.64
C THR A 6 -8.36 2.91 5.68
N THR A 7 -7.07 3.15 5.46
CA THR A 7 -6.03 2.64 6.33
C THR A 7 -5.92 3.45 7.62
N LEU A 8 -6.25 4.75 7.64
CA LEU A 8 -6.23 5.56 8.86
C LEU A 8 -7.23 5.10 9.93
N LEU A 9 -8.37 4.54 9.50
CA LEU A 9 -9.34 3.93 10.42
C LEU A 9 -8.79 2.64 11.07
N LEU A 10 -7.96 1.87 10.37
CA LEU A 10 -7.23 0.72 10.91
C LEU A 10 -5.99 1.15 11.74
N MET A 11 -5.37 2.29 11.43
CA MET A 11 -4.12 2.76 12.03
C MET A 11 -4.27 3.34 13.43
N ARG A 12 -5.45 3.87 13.80
CA ARG A 12 -5.63 4.58 15.08
C ARG A 12 -5.31 3.70 16.30
N GLU A 13 -5.32 2.37 16.12
CA GLU A 13 -5.04 1.39 17.18
C GLU A 13 -3.82 0.48 16.90
N ASN A 14 -3.18 0.57 15.73
CA ASN A 14 -2.11 -0.36 15.34
C ASN A 14 -0.90 0.35 14.66
N LYS A 15 0.11 0.69 15.47
CA LYS A 15 1.33 1.37 14.99
C LYS A 15 2.11 0.56 13.95
N LYS A 16 2.06 -0.77 14.01
CA LYS A 16 2.73 -1.66 13.04
C LYS A 16 2.14 -1.47 11.63
N LEU A 17 0.81 -1.40 11.52
CA LEU A 17 0.14 -1.08 10.26
C LEU A 17 0.43 0.35 9.81
N ALA A 18 0.50 1.31 10.73
CA ALA A 18 0.86 2.69 10.38
C ALA A 18 2.24 2.80 9.74
N ILE A 19 3.22 2.05 10.25
CA ILE A 19 4.54 1.95 9.62
C ILE A 19 4.42 1.31 8.24
N ALA A 20 3.73 0.17 8.10
CA ALA A 20 3.53 -0.46 6.79
C ALA A 20 2.93 0.50 5.76
N VAL A 21 1.96 1.35 6.15
CA VAL A 21 1.38 2.37 5.25
C VAL A 21 2.39 3.42 4.84
N ALA A 22 3.20 3.92 5.77
CA ALA A 22 4.20 4.93 5.45
C ALA A 22 5.21 4.43 4.39
N PHE A 23 5.49 3.11 4.39
CA PHE A 23 6.55 2.53 3.59
C PHE A 23 6.08 1.74 2.36
N HIS A 24 4.83 1.24 2.28
CA HIS A 24 4.43 0.23 1.28
C HIS A 24 4.73 0.59 -0.18
N ASP A 25 4.55 1.86 -0.54
CA ASP A 25 4.75 2.42 -1.88
C ASP A 25 5.94 3.40 -1.93
N LEU A 26 6.74 3.50 -0.86
CA LEU A 26 7.74 4.56 -0.75
C LEU A 26 8.81 4.45 -1.84
N ASP A 27 9.22 3.24 -2.18
CA ASP A 27 10.26 3.01 -3.18
C ASP A 27 9.79 3.32 -4.61
N ILE A 28 8.48 3.45 -4.88
CA ILE A 28 7.98 4.01 -6.16
C ILE A 28 8.62 5.37 -6.44
N TRP A 29 8.94 6.14 -5.40
CA TRP A 29 9.47 7.50 -5.53
C TRP A 29 10.99 7.56 -5.59
N VAL A 30 11.67 6.46 -5.32
CA VAL A 30 13.13 6.40 -5.18
C VAL A 30 13.76 5.55 -6.28
N SER A 31 13.15 4.42 -6.62
CA SER A 31 13.62 3.54 -7.68
C SER A 31 13.05 3.92 -9.06
N ASP A 32 13.70 3.43 -10.11
CA ASP A 32 13.12 3.45 -11.44
C ASP A 32 12.13 2.29 -11.60
N GLY A 33 11.07 2.53 -12.37
CA GLY A 33 10.05 1.52 -12.67
C GLY A 33 9.06 1.22 -11.54
N MET A 34 8.49 0.01 -11.60
CA MET A 34 7.40 -0.46 -10.75
C MET A 34 7.74 -1.73 -9.92
N ASP A 35 8.98 -2.22 -9.94
CA ASP A 35 9.42 -3.38 -9.12
C ASP A 35 9.91 -2.95 -7.74
N TYR A 36 9.08 -2.18 -7.03
CA TYR A 36 9.49 -1.37 -5.86
C TYR A 36 9.26 -2.05 -4.50
N LEU A 37 8.60 -3.21 -4.47
CA LEU A 37 8.17 -3.82 -3.21
C LEU A 37 9.33 -4.20 -2.30
N SER A 38 10.38 -4.82 -2.87
CA SER A 38 11.57 -5.19 -2.10
C SER A 38 12.30 -3.97 -1.53
N GLY A 39 12.34 -2.86 -2.27
CA GLY A 39 12.93 -1.61 -1.77
C GLY A 39 12.10 -0.99 -0.66
N SER A 40 10.77 -1.02 -0.78
CA SER A 40 9.84 -0.56 0.25
C SER A 40 9.93 -1.40 1.52
N GLU A 41 10.04 -2.73 1.39
CA GLU A 41 10.33 -3.64 2.51
C GLU A 41 11.66 -3.28 3.19
N GLN A 42 12.71 -3.02 2.41
CA GLN A 42 14.03 -2.68 2.95
C GLN A 42 14.01 -1.35 3.70
N LEU A 43 13.37 -0.32 3.16
CA LEU A 43 13.21 0.98 3.82
C LEU A 43 12.48 0.85 5.17
N ALA A 44 11.41 0.04 5.22
CA ALA A 44 10.70 -0.23 6.47
C ALA A 44 11.55 -0.99 7.49
N ARG A 45 12.32 -1.98 7.04
CA ARG A 45 13.24 -2.75 7.90
C ARG A 45 14.33 -1.86 8.48
N ASP A 46 14.90 -0.98 7.68
CA ASP A 46 15.95 -0.06 8.13
C ASP A 46 15.39 0.99 9.08
N TYR A 47 14.17 1.49 8.84
CA TYR A 47 13.48 2.36 9.79
C TYR A 47 13.28 1.66 11.15
N LEU A 48 12.75 0.44 11.16
CA LEU A 48 12.47 -0.30 12.38
C LEU A 48 13.73 -0.65 13.18
N LYS A 49 14.81 -1.06 12.50
CA LYS A 49 16.11 -1.34 13.15
C LYS A 49 16.70 -0.12 13.87
N ASN A 50 16.39 1.09 13.40
CA ASN A 50 16.89 2.35 13.96
C ASN A 50 15.86 3.05 14.86
N SER A 51 14.77 2.36 15.22
CA SER A 51 13.68 2.90 16.05
C SER A 51 13.59 2.15 17.38
N ASP A 52 12.96 2.77 18.38
CA ASP A 52 12.67 2.12 19.67
C ASP A 52 11.40 1.25 19.63
N PHE A 53 10.88 0.93 18.45
CA PHE A 53 9.70 0.09 18.33
C PHE A 53 10.07 -1.40 18.47
N ASP A 54 9.41 -2.09 19.40
CA ASP A 54 9.55 -3.54 19.61
C ASP A 54 8.72 -4.37 18.60
N TYR A 55 8.70 -3.94 17.33
CA TYR A 55 8.02 -4.67 16.25
C TYR A 55 9.01 -5.49 15.45
N LEU A 56 8.62 -6.73 15.12
CA LEU A 56 9.40 -7.58 14.23
C LEU A 56 9.40 -6.98 12.81
N PRO A 57 10.56 -6.63 12.23
CA PRO A 57 10.64 -6.05 10.89
C PRO A 57 10.01 -6.92 9.79
N ASP A 58 10.06 -8.25 9.96
CA ASP A 58 9.46 -9.20 9.04
C ASP A 58 7.92 -9.12 8.99
N GLU A 59 7.26 -8.77 10.10
CA GLU A 59 5.80 -8.61 10.11
C GLU A 59 5.35 -7.39 9.30
N VAL A 60 6.07 -6.26 9.44
CA VAL A 60 5.79 -5.05 8.65
C VAL A 60 6.08 -5.29 7.17
N ALA A 61 7.23 -5.91 6.87
CA ALA A 61 7.58 -6.28 5.51
C ALA A 61 6.57 -7.25 4.89
N PHE A 62 5.94 -8.12 5.68
CA PHE A 62 4.89 -9.01 5.18
C PHE A 62 3.67 -8.24 4.63
N PHE A 63 3.23 -7.17 5.30
CA PHE A 63 2.14 -6.33 4.78
C PHE A 63 2.53 -5.65 3.47
N ILE A 64 3.71 -5.05 3.44
CA ILE A 64 4.26 -4.37 2.25
C ILE A 64 4.41 -5.35 1.09
N LYS A 65 4.95 -6.54 1.31
CA LYS A 65 5.16 -7.52 0.25
C LYS A 65 3.86 -7.99 -0.40
N ASN A 66 2.78 -8.07 0.36
CA ASN A 66 1.55 -8.77 -0.05
C ASN A 66 0.36 -7.85 -0.31
N HIS A 67 0.49 -6.52 -0.26
CA HIS A 67 -0.66 -5.62 -0.43
C HIS A 67 -1.26 -5.65 -1.84
N HIS A 68 -0.47 -5.97 -2.87
CA HIS A 68 -0.94 -6.21 -4.25
C HIS A 68 -1.33 -7.66 -4.54
N LYS A 69 -1.53 -8.50 -3.52
CA LYS A 69 -1.94 -9.89 -3.74
C LYS A 69 -3.34 -9.94 -4.36
N LEU A 70 -3.49 -10.71 -5.44
CA LEU A 70 -4.77 -10.87 -6.13
C LEU A 70 -5.78 -11.70 -5.32
N TRP A 71 -5.28 -12.67 -4.57
CA TRP A 71 -6.09 -13.57 -3.75
C TRP A 71 -6.11 -13.13 -2.28
N PRO A 72 -7.17 -13.46 -1.52
CA PRO A 72 -7.23 -13.17 -0.09
C PRO A 72 -6.07 -13.79 0.69
N ILE A 73 -5.56 -13.05 1.67
CA ILE A 73 -4.56 -13.53 2.63
C ILE A 73 -5.28 -14.29 3.74
N LYS A 74 -5.11 -15.62 3.78
CA LYS A 74 -5.70 -16.49 4.81
C LYS A 74 -4.81 -16.57 6.04
N GLY A 75 -5.40 -16.65 7.23
CA GLY A 75 -4.67 -16.82 8.49
C GLY A 75 -4.01 -15.56 9.04
N ASN A 76 -4.13 -14.41 8.37
CA ASN A 76 -3.65 -13.12 8.85
C ASN A 76 -4.68 -12.03 8.53
N ILE A 77 -5.51 -11.68 9.52
CA ILE A 77 -6.63 -10.73 9.36
C ILE A 77 -6.09 -9.31 9.10
N GLU A 78 -5.00 -8.93 9.75
CA GLU A 78 -4.38 -7.60 9.58
C GLU A 78 -3.87 -7.41 8.15
N ALA A 79 -3.21 -8.44 7.59
CA ALA A 79 -2.70 -8.39 6.23
C ALA A 79 -3.81 -8.34 5.19
N GLU A 80 -4.89 -9.10 5.37
CA GLU A 80 -6.05 -9.03 4.48
C GLU A 80 -6.75 -7.67 4.59
N ALA A 81 -6.85 -7.10 5.79
CA ALA A 81 -7.39 -5.75 5.98
C ALA A 81 -6.53 -4.70 5.26
N PHE A 82 -5.19 -4.80 5.35
CA PHE A 82 -4.25 -3.93 4.66
C PHE A 82 -4.40 -4.02 3.14
N ARG A 83 -4.40 -5.26 2.59
CA ARG A 83 -4.61 -5.53 1.15
C ARG A 83 -5.93 -4.96 0.63
N LYS A 84 -7.01 -5.09 1.41
CA LYS A 84 -8.32 -4.53 1.06
C LYS A 84 -8.30 -3.01 1.11
N ALA A 85 -7.70 -2.41 2.14
CA ALA A 85 -7.62 -0.96 2.30
C ALA A 85 -6.83 -0.32 1.15
N ASP A 86 -5.71 -0.92 0.76
CA ASP A 86 -4.92 -0.51 -0.41
C ASP A 86 -5.75 -0.55 -1.70
N LEU A 87 -6.47 -1.64 -1.96
CA LEU A 87 -7.30 -1.76 -3.16
C LEU A 87 -8.46 -0.76 -3.18
N ILE A 88 -9.07 -0.49 -2.01
CA ILE A 88 -10.09 0.56 -1.88
C ILE A 88 -9.49 1.90 -2.29
N ASP A 89 -8.28 2.20 -1.81
CA ASP A 89 -7.64 3.47 -2.14
C ASP A 89 -7.25 3.53 -3.62
N LEU A 90 -6.59 2.51 -4.17
CA LEU A 90 -6.22 2.44 -5.58
C LEU A 90 -7.42 2.66 -6.53
N THR A 91 -8.59 2.16 -6.15
CA THR A 91 -9.81 2.20 -6.98
C THR A 91 -10.75 3.37 -6.68
N SER A 92 -10.37 4.29 -5.79
CA SER A 92 -11.25 5.39 -5.34
C SER A 92 -12.59 4.88 -4.82
N GLY A 93 -12.57 3.75 -4.10
CA GLY A 93 -13.78 3.15 -3.52
C GLY A 93 -14.69 2.40 -4.50
N PHE A 94 -14.32 2.24 -5.78
CA PHE A 94 -15.07 1.40 -6.71
C PHE A 94 -15.15 -0.05 -6.22
N ILE A 95 -14.04 -0.56 -5.66
CA ILE A 95 -14.04 -1.79 -4.85
C ILE A 95 -14.05 -1.37 -3.38
N ARG A 96 -15.04 -1.83 -2.60
CA ARG A 96 -15.27 -1.34 -1.22
C ARG A 96 -15.56 -2.37 -0.14
N TYR A 97 -15.64 -3.67 -0.45
CA TYR A 97 -15.77 -4.75 0.55
C TYR A 97 -16.82 -4.49 1.67
N ASN A 98 -17.99 -3.95 1.30
CA ASN A 98 -19.09 -3.54 2.20
C ASN A 98 -18.79 -2.32 3.10
N ILE A 99 -17.72 -1.57 2.85
CA ILE A 99 -17.50 -0.26 3.46
C ILE A 99 -18.47 0.76 2.83
N PRO A 100 -19.24 1.51 3.65
CA PRO A 100 -20.14 2.55 3.15
C PRO A 100 -19.38 3.62 2.37
N GLU A 101 -19.97 4.10 1.27
CA GLU A 101 -19.42 5.20 0.47
C GLU A 101 -19.24 6.48 1.27
N SER A 102 -20.11 6.73 2.25
CA SER A 102 -20.01 7.89 3.13
C SER A 102 -18.68 7.92 3.88
N ILE A 103 -18.17 6.76 4.33
CA ILE A 103 -16.88 6.66 5.01
C ILE A 103 -15.74 6.99 4.04
N ILE A 104 -15.80 6.45 2.82
CA ILE A 104 -14.78 6.68 1.80
C ILE A 104 -14.74 8.16 1.42
N SER A 105 -15.91 8.74 1.10
CA SER A 105 -16.06 10.14 0.72
C SER A 105 -15.65 11.11 1.82
N GLU A 106 -16.04 10.86 3.08
CA GLU A 106 -15.61 11.67 4.22
C GLU A 106 -14.09 11.65 4.36
N THR A 107 -13.48 10.49 4.14
CA THR A 107 -12.05 10.35 4.29
C THR A 107 -11.30 11.01 3.14
N GLU A 108 -11.76 10.90 1.89
CA GLU A 108 -11.21 11.64 0.75
C GLU A 108 -11.35 13.16 0.91
N ARG A 109 -12.44 13.64 1.52
CA ARG A 109 -12.61 15.06 1.85
C ARG A 109 -11.60 15.52 2.91
N THR A 110 -11.27 14.65 3.86
CA THR A 110 -10.31 14.95 4.94
C THR A 110 -8.87 14.86 4.46
N PHE A 111 -8.59 13.90 3.58
CA PHE A 111 -7.27 13.62 3.01
C PHE A 111 -7.37 13.53 1.48
N PRO A 112 -7.36 14.67 0.78
CA PRO A 112 -7.45 14.70 -0.67
C PRO A 112 -6.28 13.96 -1.34
N ARG A 113 -6.58 13.25 -2.43
CA ARG A 113 -5.62 12.43 -3.18
C ARG A 113 -4.63 13.23 -4.02
N GLU A 114 -4.88 14.52 -4.27
CA GLU A 114 -3.96 15.46 -4.95
C GLU A 114 -3.29 14.95 -6.26
N ASN A 115 -4.03 14.28 -7.16
CA ASN A 115 -3.53 13.65 -8.40
C ASN A 115 -2.81 12.30 -8.25
N PHE A 116 -2.82 11.69 -7.06
CA PHE A 116 -2.13 10.42 -6.79
C PHE A 116 -2.46 9.33 -7.81
N THR A 117 -3.75 9.07 -8.05
CA THR A 117 -4.19 8.02 -8.98
C THR A 117 -3.65 8.24 -10.39
N ARG A 118 -3.64 9.50 -10.86
CA ARG A 118 -3.09 9.86 -12.18
C ARG A 118 -1.58 9.60 -12.25
N MET A 119 -0.86 9.97 -11.20
CA MET A 119 0.59 9.80 -11.12
C MET A 119 0.97 8.31 -11.11
N ILE A 120 0.32 7.49 -10.29
CA ILE A 120 0.56 6.04 -10.23
C ILE A 120 0.19 5.36 -11.56
N SER A 121 -0.96 5.70 -12.14
CA SER A 121 -1.39 5.15 -13.43
C SER A 121 -0.41 5.46 -14.55
N SER A 122 0.12 6.69 -14.58
CA SER A 122 1.14 7.11 -15.55
C SER A 122 2.44 6.31 -15.39
N ARG A 123 2.94 6.13 -14.15
CA ARG A 123 4.14 5.31 -13.90
C ARG A 123 3.93 3.85 -14.30
N ALA A 124 2.78 3.27 -13.93
CA ALA A 124 2.44 1.90 -14.29
C ALA A 124 2.37 1.69 -15.81
N LEU A 125 1.72 2.60 -16.53
CA LEU A 125 1.64 2.55 -17.99
C LEU A 125 3.02 2.70 -18.65
N ASN A 126 3.81 3.67 -18.21
CA ASN A 126 5.16 3.88 -18.73
C ASN A 126 6.06 2.66 -18.50
N HIS A 127 5.98 2.02 -17.34
CA HIS A 127 6.68 0.76 -17.06
C HIS A 127 6.18 -0.36 -17.98
N ALA A 128 4.87 -0.53 -18.11
CA ALA A 128 4.29 -1.57 -18.96
C ALA A 128 4.72 -1.47 -20.43
N ILE A 129 4.81 -0.25 -20.97
CA ILE A 129 5.29 0.02 -22.33
C ILE A 129 6.76 -0.38 -22.47
N ARG A 130 7.61 -0.07 -21.49
CA ARG A 130 9.05 -0.39 -21.51
C ARG A 130 9.35 -1.87 -21.22
N HIS A 131 8.46 -2.57 -20.51
CA HIS A 131 8.67 -3.92 -20.01
C HIS A 131 7.51 -4.86 -20.36
N PRO A 132 7.28 -5.17 -21.66
CA PRO A 132 6.10 -5.93 -22.10
C PRO A 132 6.03 -7.37 -21.55
N LEU A 133 7.17 -7.98 -21.21
CA LEU A 133 7.22 -9.33 -20.62
C LEU A 133 6.97 -9.35 -19.10
N ARG A 134 7.08 -8.19 -18.43
CA ARG A 134 6.84 -8.05 -16.99
C ARG A 134 6.27 -6.66 -16.67
N PRO A 135 5.04 -6.36 -17.14
CA PRO A 135 4.47 -5.00 -17.10
C PRO A 135 4.02 -4.57 -15.70
N PHE A 136 3.70 -5.51 -14.82
CA PHE A 136 3.19 -5.25 -13.46
C PHE A 136 3.95 -6.07 -12.41
N PRO A 137 5.24 -5.78 -12.18
CA PRO A 137 6.11 -6.58 -11.31
C PRO A 137 5.70 -6.54 -9.82
N MET A 138 4.94 -5.52 -9.41
CA MET A 138 4.41 -5.38 -8.05
C MET A 138 3.25 -6.35 -7.75
N ILE A 139 2.52 -6.83 -8.76
CA ILE A 139 1.37 -7.73 -8.52
C ILE A 139 1.85 -9.08 -7.98
N LYS A 140 1.16 -9.57 -6.94
CA LYS A 140 1.43 -10.87 -6.33
C LYS A 140 0.25 -11.82 -6.48
N TRP A 141 0.57 -13.11 -6.47
CA TRP A 141 -0.39 -14.21 -6.52
C TRP A 141 -0.59 -14.75 -5.11
#